data_AF-A0A4R2GFI1-F1
#
_entry.id   AF-A0A4R2GFI1-F1
#
_cell.length_a   1.000
_cell.length_b   1.000
_cell.length_c   1.000
_cell.angle_alpha   90.00
_cell.angle_beta   90.00
_cell.angle_gamma   90.00
#
_symmetry.space_group_name_H-M   'P 1'
#
loop_
_entity.id
_entity.type
_entity.pdbx_description
1 polymer ?
#
loop_
_entity_poly.entity_id
_entity_poly.type
_entity_poly.pdbx_seq_one_letter_code
_entity_poly.pdbx_strand_id
1 'polypeptide(L)'
;MPNLTEKEFPLKEETYQIIGAAMEVHRTLGPGFLEAIYQEALSIEFKSRNIIHTREVPLQIQYKEHVLSKKYVADFITHDQIIVELKALNDLCGDHEAQVLNYLKATNFKVGILLNFGCKSLQYKRIVL
;
A
#
# COMPACT_ATOMS: atom_id res chain seq x y z
N MET A 1 -8.12 13.45 -21.83
CA MET A 1 -6.97 13.36 -20.91
C MET A 1 -5.83 12.74 -21.69
N PRO A 2 -4.61 13.30 -21.70
CA PRO A 2 -3.51 12.69 -22.45
C PRO A 2 -3.24 11.29 -21.90
N ASN A 3 -3.05 10.33 -22.81
CA ASN A 3 -2.67 8.96 -22.48
C ASN A 3 -1.23 8.98 -21.94
N LEU A 4 -1.09 8.95 -20.61
CA LEU A 4 0.19 8.70 -19.95
C LEU A 4 0.70 7.33 -20.41
N THR A 5 1.95 7.28 -20.84
CA THR A 5 2.59 6.02 -21.25
C THR A 5 2.86 5.13 -20.03
N GLU A 6 2.98 3.81 -20.21
CA GLU A 6 3.36 2.89 -19.10
C GLU A 6 4.66 3.31 -18.39
N LYS A 7 5.57 3.97 -19.10
CA LYS A 7 6.79 4.56 -18.52
C LYS A 7 6.51 5.72 -17.56
N GLU A 8 5.46 6.50 -17.80
CA GLU A 8 5.10 7.66 -16.97
C GLU A 8 4.17 7.27 -15.82
N PHE A 9 3.44 6.16 -15.95
CA PHE A 9 2.48 5.70 -14.96
C PHE A 9 2.49 4.16 -14.80
N PRO A 10 3.56 3.59 -14.22
CA PRO A 10 3.69 2.14 -14.09
C PRO A 10 2.57 1.54 -13.23
N LEU A 11 2.06 0.37 -13.63
CA LEU A 11 1.09 -0.41 -12.85
C LEU A 11 -0.21 0.35 -12.55
N LYS A 12 -0.69 1.09 -13.56
CA LYS A 12 -1.86 1.94 -13.48
C LYS A 12 -3.11 1.16 -13.05
N GLU A 13 -3.40 0.10 -13.78
CA GLU A 13 -4.64 -0.65 -13.65
C GLU A 13 -4.65 -1.43 -12.32
N GLU A 14 -3.52 -2.01 -11.94
CA GLU A 14 -3.32 -2.68 -10.66
C GLU A 14 -3.53 -1.72 -9.49
N THR A 15 -2.98 -0.50 -9.59
CA THR A 15 -3.19 0.54 -8.57
C THR A 15 -4.68 0.91 -8.46
N TYR A 16 -5.40 1.03 -9.58
CA TYR A 16 -6.83 1.31 -9.56
C TYR A 16 -7.66 0.19 -8.95
N GLN A 17 -7.31 -1.08 -9.21
CA GLN A 17 -7.95 -2.22 -8.57
C GLN A 17 -7.78 -2.18 -7.04
N ILE A 18 -6.57 -1.89 -6.57
CA ILE A 18 -6.25 -1.78 -5.14
C ILE A 18 -7.04 -0.64 -4.49
N ILE A 19 -7.03 0.55 -5.09
CA ILE A 19 -7.76 1.72 -4.59
C ILE A 19 -9.26 1.45 -4.59
N GLY A 20 -9.79 0.82 -5.63
CA GLY A 20 -11.20 0.45 -5.72
C GLY A 20 -11.64 -0.54 -4.63
N ALA A 21 -10.78 -1.50 -4.28
CA ALA A 21 -11.01 -2.40 -3.14
C ALA A 21 -11.00 -1.65 -1.80
N ALA A 22 -10.02 -0.77 -1.60
CA ALA A 22 -9.95 0.05 -0.40
C ALA A 22 -11.16 1.00 -0.26
N MET A 23 -11.67 1.53 -1.37
CA MET A 23 -12.88 2.36 -1.38
C MET A 23 -14.11 1.55 -0.94
N GLU A 24 -14.23 0.30 -1.35
CA GLU A 24 -15.33 -0.58 -0.91
C GLU A 24 -15.28 -0.85 0.59
N VAL A 25 -14.09 -1.15 1.11
CA VAL A 25 -13.86 -1.35 2.54
C VAL A 25 -14.22 -0.10 3.33
N HIS A 26 -13.74 1.08 2.91
CA HIS A 26 -14.05 2.34 3.58
C HIS A 26 -15.54 2.69 3.50
N ARG A 27 -16.20 2.45 2.35
CA ARG A 27 -17.64 2.65 2.18
C ARG A 27 -18.46 1.77 3.13
N THR A 28 -18.00 0.53 3.34
CA THR A 28 -18.72 -0.46 4.15
C THR A 28 -18.53 -0.25 5.65
N LEU A 29 -17.29 0.01 6.08
CA LEU A 29 -16.96 0.14 7.50
C LEU A 29 -17.02 1.58 8.01
N GLY A 30 -16.81 2.57 7.14
CA GLY A 30 -16.56 3.96 7.55
C GLY A 30 -15.25 4.12 8.33
N PRO A 31 -14.94 5.35 8.81
CA PRO A 31 -13.81 5.61 9.69
C PRO A 31 -14.10 5.20 11.14
N GLY A 32 -13.03 4.99 11.93
CA GLY A 32 -13.11 4.81 13.39
C GLY A 32 -12.65 3.45 13.90
N PHE A 33 -12.34 2.50 13.01
CA PHE A 33 -11.74 1.24 13.39
C PHE A 33 -10.21 1.33 13.49
N LEU A 34 -9.60 0.35 14.16
CA LEU A 34 -8.15 0.19 14.18
C LEU A 34 -7.64 -0.25 12.80
N GLU A 35 -6.39 0.11 12.49
CA GLU A 35 -5.70 -0.25 11.24
C GLU A 35 -5.78 -1.75 10.92
N ALA A 36 -5.61 -2.61 11.93
CA ALA A 36 -5.69 -4.07 11.78
C ALA A 36 -7.06 -4.57 11.25
N ILE A 37 -8.16 -3.87 11.59
CA ILE A 37 -9.50 -4.22 11.09
C ILE A 37 -9.61 -3.90 9.60
N TYR A 38 -9.07 -2.75 9.17
CA TYR A 38 -9.03 -2.41 7.75
C TYR A 38 -8.11 -3.34 6.97
N GLN A 39 -6.98 -3.76 7.56
CA GLN A 39 -6.09 -4.74 6.94
C GLN A 39 -6.80 -6.08 6.73
N GLU A 40 -7.52 -6.59 7.73
CA GLU A 40 -8.29 -7.83 7.57
C GLU A 40 -9.40 -7.68 6.52
N ALA A 41 -10.17 -6.61 6.58
CA ALA A 41 -11.24 -6.33 5.62
C ALA A 41 -10.72 -6.17 4.19
N LEU A 42 -9.59 -5.50 3.99
CA LEU A 42 -8.99 -5.32 2.67
C LEU A 42 -8.45 -6.63 2.11
N SER A 43 -7.93 -7.53 2.96
CA SER A 43 -7.56 -8.88 2.50
C SER A 43 -8.77 -9.67 2.00
N ILE A 44 -9.92 -9.57 2.68
CA ILE A 44 -11.16 -10.21 2.24
C ILE A 44 -11.60 -9.64 0.89
N GLU A 45 -11.56 -8.31 0.74
CA GLU A 45 -11.95 -7.65 -0.51
C GLU A 45 -10.98 -7.94 -1.67
N PHE A 46 -9.69 -8.04 -1.40
CA PHE A 46 -8.73 -8.51 -2.41
C PHE A 46 -9.04 -9.93 -2.86
N LYS A 47 -9.37 -10.85 -1.93
CA LYS A 47 -9.77 -12.23 -2.29
C LYS A 47 -11.03 -12.25 -3.13
N SER A 48 -12.07 -11.48 -2.76
CA SER A 48 -13.34 -11.44 -3.51
C SER A 48 -13.16 -10.92 -4.94
N ARG A 49 -12.17 -10.02 -5.15
CA ARG A 49 -11.80 -9.45 -6.45
C ARG A 49 -10.72 -10.20 -7.21
N ASN A 50 -10.23 -11.33 -6.70
CA ASN A 50 -9.11 -12.09 -7.25
C ASN A 50 -7.80 -11.28 -7.39
N ILE A 51 -7.56 -10.33 -6.49
CA ILE A 51 -6.31 -9.56 -6.41
C ILE A 51 -5.28 -10.39 -5.63
N ILE A 52 -4.20 -10.77 -6.29
CA ILE A 52 -3.10 -11.53 -5.70
C ILE A 52 -2.39 -10.65 -4.67
N HIS A 53 -2.29 -11.14 -3.44
CA HIS A 53 -1.63 -10.43 -2.36
C HIS A 53 -1.04 -11.37 -1.31
N THR A 54 0.03 -10.90 -0.65
CA THR A 54 0.57 -11.48 0.58
C THR A 54 0.48 -10.44 1.69
N ARG A 55 0.13 -10.87 2.89
CA ARG A 55 -0.01 -10.01 4.09
C ARG A 55 1.27 -10.02 4.92
N GLU A 56 1.49 -8.91 5.63
CA GLU A 56 2.51 -8.79 6.69
C GLU A 56 3.88 -9.28 6.23
N VAL A 57 4.35 -8.77 5.09
CA VAL A 57 5.54 -9.28 4.40
C VAL A 57 6.80 -8.69 5.01
N PRO A 58 7.70 -9.50 5.60
CA PRO A 58 8.96 -9.00 6.13
C PRO A 58 9.90 -8.54 5.01
N LEU A 59 10.33 -7.28 5.06
CA LEU A 59 11.25 -6.69 4.09
C LEU A 59 12.68 -6.68 4.65
N GLN A 60 13.59 -7.30 3.90
CA GLN A 60 15.00 -7.36 4.23
C GLN A 60 15.69 -6.04 3.92
N ILE A 61 16.45 -5.52 4.89
CA ILE A 61 17.15 -4.24 4.75
C ILE A 61 18.63 -4.50 4.51
N GLN A 62 19.16 -3.88 3.46
CA GLN A 62 20.58 -3.91 3.13
C GLN A 62 21.23 -2.59 3.56
N TYR A 63 22.38 -2.71 4.23
CA TYR A 63 23.26 -1.59 4.52
C TYR A 63 24.65 -1.92 3.96
N LYS A 64 24.99 -1.32 2.81
CA LYS A 64 26.15 -1.72 2.00
C LYS A 64 26.06 -3.23 1.71
N GLU A 65 27.14 -3.97 1.93
CA GLU A 65 27.20 -5.43 1.74
C GLU A 65 26.55 -6.25 2.87
N HIS A 66 25.97 -5.60 3.89
CA HIS A 66 25.44 -6.29 5.07
C HIS A 66 23.91 -6.34 5.07
N VAL A 67 23.38 -7.54 5.28
CA VAL A 67 21.98 -7.76 5.59
C VAL A 67 21.75 -7.45 7.07
N LEU A 68 20.86 -6.51 7.37
CA LEU A 68 20.47 -6.23 8.74
C LEU A 68 19.57 -7.34 9.28
N SER A 69 19.71 -7.66 10.58
CA SER A 69 18.84 -8.63 11.26
C SER A 69 17.43 -8.08 11.51
N LYS A 70 17.30 -6.76 11.58
CA LYS A 70 16.02 -6.06 11.68
C LYS A 70 15.37 -5.99 10.30
N LYS A 71 14.05 -6.14 10.28
CA LYS A 71 13.21 -6.10 9.08
C LYS A 71 12.12 -5.06 9.26
N TYR A 72 11.71 -4.47 8.15
CA TYR A 72 10.38 -3.86 8.10
C TYR A 72 9.34 -4.94 7.82
N VAL A 73 8.07 -4.61 7.99
CA VAL A 73 6.95 -5.48 7.64
C VAL A 73 5.97 -4.62 6.87
N ALA A 74 5.76 -4.96 5.60
CA ALA A 74 4.75 -4.30 4.79
C ALA A 74 3.38 -4.90 5.06
N ASP A 75 2.32 -4.10 5.08
CA ASP A 75 0.96 -4.62 5.27
C ASP A 75 0.58 -5.58 4.15
N PHE A 76 0.83 -5.18 2.90
CA PHE A 76 0.68 -6.04 1.75
C PHE A 76 1.76 -5.85 0.70
N ILE A 77 2.06 -6.95 0.01
CA ILE A 77 2.58 -6.93 -1.36
C ILE A 77 1.49 -7.48 -2.27
N THR A 78 1.18 -6.74 -3.34
CA THR A 78 0.19 -7.15 -4.35
C THR A 78 0.83 -7.22 -5.74
N HIS A 79 0.32 -8.10 -6.59
CA HIS A 79 0.85 -8.35 -7.94
C HIS A 79 2.37 -8.62 -7.98
N ASP A 80 2.94 -9.09 -6.86
CA ASP A 80 4.37 -9.32 -6.65
C ASP A 80 5.30 -8.12 -6.88
N GLN A 81 4.75 -6.88 -6.93
CA GLN A 81 5.52 -5.69 -7.28
C GLN A 81 4.99 -4.36 -6.72
N ILE A 82 3.84 -4.34 -6.03
CA ILE A 82 3.25 -3.14 -5.42
C ILE A 82 3.18 -3.31 -3.91
N ILE A 83 3.74 -2.33 -3.19
CA ILE A 83 3.61 -2.23 -1.73
C ILE A 83 2.32 -1.49 -1.40
N VAL A 84 1.52 -2.01 -0.48
CA VAL A 84 0.35 -1.31 0.06
C VAL A 84 0.52 -1.18 1.56
N GLU A 85 0.52 0.06 2.06
CA GLU A 85 0.60 0.42 3.47
C GLU A 85 -0.70 1.08 3.91
N LEU A 86 -1.20 0.70 5.07
CA LEU A 86 -2.45 1.19 5.62
C LEU A 86 -2.19 2.12 6.80
N LYS A 87 -3.09 3.08 6.98
CA LYS A 87 -3.20 3.95 8.14
C LYS A 87 -4.66 4.11 8.51
N ALA A 88 -4.93 4.40 9.78
CA ALA A 88 -6.24 4.79 10.28
C ALA A 88 -6.12 6.07 11.13
N LEU A 89 -5.69 7.15 10.50
CA LEU A 89 -5.31 8.42 11.15
C LEU A 89 -6.18 9.58 10.67
N ASN A 90 -6.26 10.63 11.50
CA ASN A 90 -6.97 11.87 11.12
C ASN A 90 -6.29 12.62 9.97
N ASP A 91 -4.96 12.48 9.84
CA ASP A 91 -4.19 13.05 8.74
C ASP A 91 -2.91 12.24 8.49
N LEU A 92 -2.40 12.32 7.26
CA LEU A 92 -1.12 11.75 6.86
C LEU A 92 -0.02 12.82 6.94
N CYS A 93 1.09 12.51 7.61
CA CYS A 93 2.32 13.30 7.54
C CYS A 93 3.36 12.69 6.57
N GLY A 94 4.42 13.45 6.31
CA GLY A 94 5.51 13.04 5.41
C GLY A 94 6.26 11.78 5.85
N ASP A 95 6.27 11.44 7.14
CA ASP A 95 6.93 10.24 7.64
C ASP A 95 6.27 8.95 7.11
N HIS A 96 4.96 8.97 6.90
CA HIS A 96 4.25 7.84 6.31
C HIS A 96 4.62 7.63 4.84
N GLU A 97 4.83 8.70 4.08
CA GLU A 97 5.32 8.61 2.71
C GLU A 97 6.77 8.13 2.67
N ALA A 98 7.60 8.64 3.58
CA ALA A 98 8.99 8.22 3.73
C ALA A 98 9.10 6.72 4.09
N GLN A 99 8.18 6.18 4.91
CA GLN A 99 8.09 4.76 5.19
C GLN A 99 7.92 3.95 3.90
N VAL A 100 6.93 4.29 3.06
CA VAL A 100 6.69 3.61 1.78
C VAL A 100 7.90 3.72 0.85
N LEU A 101 8.50 4.91 0.74
CA LEU A 101 9.72 5.12 -0.06
C LEU A 101 10.88 4.21 0.39
N ASN A 102 11.05 4.02 1.70
CA ASN A 102 12.06 3.10 2.23
C ASN A 102 11.75 1.64 1.88
N TYR A 103 10.47 1.27 1.86
CA TYR A 103 10.05 -0.09 1.50
C TYR A 103 10.29 -0.36 0.02
N LEU A 104 10.02 0.62 -0.85
CA LEU A 104 10.33 0.55 -2.29
C LEU A 104 11.85 0.39 -2.52
N LYS A 105 12.68 1.16 -1.80
CA LYS A 105 14.15 1.00 -1.87
C LYS A 105 14.61 -0.38 -1.39
N ALA A 106 14.02 -0.90 -0.31
CA ALA A 106 14.41 -2.20 0.24
C ALA A 106 14.07 -3.38 -0.68
N THR A 107 13.03 -3.23 -1.51
CA THR A 107 12.50 -4.28 -2.40
C THR A 107 12.90 -4.10 -3.87
N ASN A 108 13.47 -2.95 -4.23
CA ASN A 108 13.61 -2.47 -5.61
C ASN A 108 12.28 -2.33 -6.37
N PHE A 109 11.14 -2.32 -5.68
CA PHE A 109 9.86 -2.05 -6.29
C PHE A 109 9.70 -0.58 -6.67
N LYS A 110 8.82 -0.33 -7.63
CA LYS A 110 8.64 0.99 -8.25
C LYS A 110 7.40 1.72 -7.80
N VAL A 111 6.39 1.00 -7.30
CA VAL A 111 5.09 1.58 -6.95
C VAL A 111 4.69 1.16 -5.55
N GLY A 112 4.32 2.15 -4.75
CA GLY A 112 3.72 1.97 -3.43
C GLY A 112 2.41 2.73 -3.32
N ILE A 113 1.48 2.22 -2.52
CA ILE A 113 0.19 2.84 -2.24
C ILE A 113 0.07 3.01 -0.73
N LEU A 114 -0.07 4.25 -0.28
CA LEU A 114 -0.40 4.58 1.10
C LEU A 114 -1.90 4.85 1.19
N LEU A 115 -2.62 4.06 1.97
CA LEU A 115 -4.05 4.19 2.21
C LEU A 115 -4.29 4.73 3.62
N ASN A 116 -5.20 5.69 3.77
CA ASN A 116 -5.65 6.15 5.09
C ASN A 116 -7.18 6.06 5.21
N PHE A 117 -7.62 5.21 6.14
CA PHE A 117 -9.01 4.94 6.44
C PHE A 117 -9.58 5.81 7.57
N GLY A 118 -8.76 6.60 8.26
CA GLY A 118 -9.18 7.34 9.46
C GLY A 118 -10.00 8.61 9.16
N CYS A 119 -9.97 9.11 7.93
CA CYS A 119 -10.70 10.32 7.54
C CYS A 119 -12.15 10.04 7.11
N LYS A 120 -12.95 11.11 6.97
CA LYS A 120 -14.34 11.05 6.48
C LYS A 120 -14.49 10.36 5.12
N SER A 121 -13.44 10.40 4.30
CA SER A 121 -13.32 9.68 3.04
C SER A 121 -11.97 8.96 3.03
N LEU A 122 -11.89 7.82 2.34
CA LEU A 122 -10.60 7.18 2.06
C LEU A 122 -9.65 8.21 1.43
N GLN A 123 -8.50 8.41 2.06
CA GLN A 123 -7.38 9.09 1.44
C GLN A 123 -6.40 8.06 0.89
N TYR A 124 -5.76 8.38 -0.22
CA TYR A 124 -4.70 7.53 -0.76
C TYR A 124 -3.62 8.36 -1.42
N LYS A 125 -2.38 7.86 -1.40
CA LYS A 125 -1.26 8.39 -2.17
C LYS A 125 -0.60 7.25 -2.94
N ARG A 126 -0.37 7.47 -4.23
CA ARG A 126 0.48 6.60 -5.06
C ARG A 126 1.88 7.20 -5.10
N ILE A 127 2.86 6.42 -4.69
CA ILE A 127 4.27 6.82 -4.58
C ILE A 127 5.07 6.04 -5.61
N VAL A 128 5.93 6.72 -6.36
CA VAL A 128 6.75 6.14 -7.42
C VAL A 128 8.22 6.48 -7.18
N LEU A 129 9.12 5.50 -7.37
CA LEU A 129 10.57 5.62 -7.19
C LEU A 129 11.38 5.49 -8.48
#